data_AF-A0A7Y5PA61-F1
#
_entry.id   AF-A0A7Y5PA61-F1
#
_cell.length_a   1.000
_cell.length_b   1.000
_cell.length_c   1.000
_cell.angle_alpha   90.00
_cell.angle_beta   90.00
_cell.angle_gamma   90.00
#
_symmetry.space_group_name_H-M   'P 1'
#
loop_
_entity.id
_entity.type
_entity.pdbx_description
1 polymer ?
#
loop_
_entity_poly.entity_id
_entity_poly.type
_entity_poly.pdbx_seq_one_letter_code
_entity_poly.pdbx_strand_id
1 'polypeptide(L)'
;MTSPSPCPTCGAAATGRFCSSCGTALAGASCASCAAPLTPGARFCHRCGTPSGTASPTRAPGLGNAMPWAVAAIALVALIALVVGQRFGGRPSGTTDVLDGANAQGPTAIAAPDAATGAVPAGGMPRAPDISQLTPAERAERLYDRIMREAEAGKADEVRTFLPMAVAAYEMIAPLTLDQRYDLGRIGEVGGDTTLARAQADTILRQRPTHLLGLILGAKAARMVGNEPHARQFDVRLLSVAPKERAAALPEYLLHRNDIDQALAAATARK
;
A
#
# COMPACT_ATOMS: atom_id res chain seq x y z
N MET A 1 -28.84 -45.53 -0.43
CA MET A 1 -29.02 -44.71 0.78
C MET A 1 -27.69 -44.69 1.51
N THR A 2 -26.97 -43.57 1.50
CA THR A 2 -25.69 -43.44 2.21
C THR A 2 -25.99 -43.32 3.70
N SER A 3 -25.53 -44.27 4.50
CA SER A 3 -25.67 -44.22 5.96
C SER A 3 -25.00 -42.95 6.50
N PRO A 4 -25.62 -42.25 7.48
CA PRO A 4 -25.03 -41.07 8.08
C PRO A 4 -23.73 -41.44 8.81
N SER A 5 -22.65 -40.74 8.48
CA SER A 5 -21.36 -40.88 9.17
C SER A 5 -21.27 -39.83 10.28
N PRO A 6 -20.66 -40.15 11.44
CA PRO A 6 -20.45 -39.16 12.49
C PRO A 6 -19.49 -38.06 12.01
N CYS A 7 -19.81 -36.81 12.34
CA CYS A 7 -18.93 -35.68 12.07
C CYS A 7 -17.62 -35.83 12.89
N PRO A 8 -16.43 -35.73 12.26
CA PRO A 8 -15.16 -35.89 12.97
C PRO A 8 -14.88 -34.77 13.98
N THR A 9 -15.61 -33.65 13.91
CA THR A 9 -15.40 -32.48 14.79
C THR A 9 -16.39 -32.42 15.94
N CYS A 10 -17.67 -32.72 15.72
CA CYS A 10 -18.70 -32.58 16.76
C CYS A 10 -19.45 -33.88 17.09
N GLY A 11 -19.17 -34.99 16.40
CA GLY A 11 -19.82 -36.28 16.63
C GLY A 11 -21.26 -36.41 16.13
N ALA A 12 -21.91 -35.31 15.74
CA ALA A 12 -23.28 -35.34 15.21
C ALA A 12 -23.37 -36.18 13.92
N ALA A 13 -24.49 -36.91 13.76
CA ALA A 13 -24.80 -37.60 12.51
C ALA A 13 -24.87 -36.58 11.37
N ALA A 14 -24.06 -36.76 10.34
CA ALA A 14 -23.99 -35.82 9.24
C ALA A 14 -24.15 -36.52 7.88
N THR A 15 -24.90 -35.86 7.00
CA THR A 15 -25.13 -36.31 5.62
C THR A 15 -24.83 -35.15 4.67
N GLY A 16 -24.14 -35.44 3.56
CA GLY A 16 -23.78 -34.42 2.56
C GLY A 16 -22.32 -33.95 2.66
N ARG A 17 -22.02 -32.77 2.10
CA ARG A 17 -20.64 -32.22 2.01
C ARG A 17 -20.25 -31.36 3.23
N PHE A 18 -21.21 -30.94 4.05
CA PHE A 18 -20.95 -30.12 5.25
C PHE A 18 -21.82 -30.60 6.41
N CYS A 19 -21.32 -30.51 7.65
CA CYS A 19 -22.09 -30.82 8.85
C CYS A 19 -23.09 -29.70 9.17
N SER A 20 -24.37 -30.04 9.29
CA SER A 20 -25.44 -29.08 9.65
C SER A 20 -25.34 -28.56 11.08
N SER A 21 -24.69 -29.30 11.99
CA SER A 21 -24.56 -28.91 13.40
C SER A 21 -23.39 -27.97 13.68
N CYS A 22 -22.26 -28.11 12.98
CA CYS A 22 -21.04 -27.34 13.29
C CYS A 22 -20.39 -26.64 12.08
N GLY A 23 -20.94 -26.80 10.86
CA GLY A 23 -20.48 -26.14 9.65
C GLY A 23 -19.21 -26.71 9.01
N THR A 24 -18.64 -27.77 9.59
CA THR A 24 -17.38 -28.35 9.13
C THR A 24 -17.54 -29.13 7.82
N ALA A 25 -16.54 -29.04 6.93
CA ALA A 25 -16.48 -29.82 5.69
C ALA A 25 -16.37 -31.34 5.94
N LEU A 26 -17.14 -32.12 5.18
CA LEU A 26 -17.08 -33.59 5.14
C LEU A 26 -16.35 -34.06 3.86
N ALA A 27 -16.14 -35.38 3.74
CA ALA A 27 -15.44 -35.96 2.61
C ALA A 27 -16.03 -35.52 1.26
N GLY A 28 -15.16 -35.02 0.38
CA GLY A 28 -15.54 -34.58 -0.96
C GLY A 28 -16.09 -33.14 -1.04
N ALA A 29 -16.01 -32.32 0.01
CA ALA A 29 -16.37 -30.90 -0.04
C ALA A 29 -15.36 -30.06 -0.86
N SER A 30 -15.86 -29.00 -1.52
CA SER A 30 -15.04 -28.02 -2.24
C SER A 30 -15.38 -26.61 -1.77
N CYS A 31 -14.39 -25.71 -1.78
CA CYS A 31 -14.58 -24.32 -1.39
C CYS A 31 -15.55 -23.61 -2.33
N ALA A 32 -16.52 -22.88 -1.79
CA ALA A 32 -17.50 -22.14 -2.58
C ALA A 32 -16.91 -20.93 -3.33
N SER A 33 -15.76 -20.40 -2.87
CA SER A 33 -15.12 -19.22 -3.46
C SER A 33 -14.09 -19.58 -4.55
N CYS A 34 -13.25 -20.58 -4.31
CA CYS A 34 -12.12 -20.92 -5.21
C CYS A 34 -12.16 -22.35 -5.77
N ALA A 35 -13.21 -23.12 -5.47
CA ALA A 35 -13.39 -24.53 -5.88
C ALA A 35 -12.31 -25.53 -5.40
N ALA A 36 -11.34 -25.11 -4.58
CA ALA A 36 -10.32 -26.01 -4.04
C ALA A 36 -10.94 -27.12 -3.16
N PRO A 37 -10.41 -28.36 -3.20
CA PRO A 37 -10.87 -29.44 -2.33
C PRO A 37 -10.59 -29.10 -0.86
N LEU A 38 -11.58 -29.37 0.00
CA LEU A 38 -11.46 -29.15 1.44
C LEU A 38 -11.12 -30.46 2.14
N THR A 39 -10.20 -30.39 3.11
CA THR A 39 -9.91 -31.50 4.01
C THR A 39 -11.14 -31.78 4.89
N PRO A 40 -11.55 -33.05 5.08
CA PRO A 40 -12.58 -33.38 6.06
C PRO A 40 -12.19 -32.82 7.44
N GLY A 41 -13.09 -32.11 8.10
CA GLY A 41 -12.77 -31.43 9.37
C GLY A 41 -12.43 -29.94 9.23
N ALA A 42 -12.20 -29.42 8.02
CA ALA A 42 -11.81 -28.02 7.82
C ALA A 42 -12.98 -27.04 8.08
N ARG A 43 -12.71 -25.98 8.85
CA ARG A 43 -13.63 -24.83 9.07
C ARG A 43 -13.36 -23.65 8.12
N PHE A 44 -12.19 -23.63 7.49
CA PHE A 44 -11.76 -22.60 6.52
C PHE A 44 -11.00 -23.26 5.38
N CYS A 45 -11.04 -22.64 4.19
CA CYS A 45 -10.23 -23.09 3.06
C CYS A 45 -8.76 -22.74 3.28
N HIS A 46 -7.87 -23.74 3.23
CA HIS A 46 -6.42 -23.54 3.34
C HIS A 46 -5.83 -22.70 2.21
N ARG A 47 -6.55 -22.53 1.09
CA ARG A 47 -6.05 -21.82 -0.11
C ARG A 47 -6.50 -20.36 -0.18
N CYS A 48 -7.72 -20.04 0.23
CA CYS A 48 -8.28 -18.68 0.10
C CYS A 48 -8.87 -18.12 1.41
N GLY A 49 -8.82 -18.86 2.51
CA GLY A 49 -9.31 -18.41 3.82
C GLY A 49 -10.84 -18.36 4.00
N THR A 50 -11.63 -18.64 2.94
CA THR A 50 -13.10 -18.61 3.04
C THR A 50 -13.61 -19.66 4.03
N PRO A 51 -14.51 -19.32 4.98
CA PRO A 51 -15.11 -20.29 5.88
C PRO A 51 -15.86 -21.38 5.13
N SER A 52 -15.83 -22.61 5.65
CA SER A 52 -16.57 -23.74 5.09
C SER A 52 -18.05 -23.62 5.43
N GLY A 53 -18.93 -23.98 4.49
CA GLY A 53 -20.38 -24.01 4.73
C GLY A 53 -21.10 -22.67 4.55
N THR A 54 -20.40 -21.56 4.28
CA THR A 54 -21.05 -20.35 3.76
C THR A 54 -21.36 -20.52 2.28
N ALA A 55 -22.63 -20.35 1.92
CA ALA A 55 -23.01 -20.18 0.52
C ALA A 55 -22.31 -18.91 -0.01
N SER A 56 -21.64 -19.03 -1.16
CA SER A 56 -21.11 -17.86 -1.85
C SER A 56 -22.28 -16.89 -2.11
N PRO A 57 -22.15 -15.57 -1.87
CA PRO A 57 -23.15 -14.64 -2.35
C PRO A 57 -23.25 -14.84 -3.87
N THR A 58 -24.44 -15.18 -4.34
CA THR A 58 -24.74 -15.35 -5.75
C THR A 58 -24.22 -14.13 -6.48
N ARG A 59 -23.24 -14.33 -7.37
CA ARG A 59 -22.75 -13.29 -8.25
C ARG A 59 -23.94 -12.83 -9.08
N ALA A 60 -24.40 -11.59 -8.86
CA ALA A 60 -25.43 -10.99 -9.69
C ALA A 60 -25.00 -11.11 -11.17
N PRO A 61 -25.92 -11.42 -12.10
CA PRO A 61 -25.58 -11.51 -13.51
C PRO A 61 -25.01 -10.15 -13.95
N GLY A 62 -23.74 -10.14 -14.34
CA GLY A 62 -23.05 -8.94 -14.79
C GLY A 62 -23.59 -8.46 -16.14
N LEU A 63 -23.59 -7.13 -16.34
CA LEU A 63 -23.85 -6.41 -17.59
C LEU A 63 -22.77 -6.71 -18.66
N GLY A 64 -22.51 -7.98 -18.94
CA GLY A 64 -21.41 -8.45 -19.78
C GLY A 64 -21.56 -8.19 -21.29
N ASN A 65 -22.39 -7.24 -21.75
CA ASN A 65 -22.56 -6.99 -23.18
C ASN A 65 -22.65 -5.50 -23.60
N ALA A 66 -22.30 -4.55 -22.72
CA ALA A 66 -22.29 -3.12 -23.07
C ALA A 66 -20.89 -2.55 -23.41
N MET A 67 -19.85 -3.39 -23.42
CA MET A 67 -18.46 -2.94 -23.54
C MET A 67 -18.01 -2.42 -24.93
N PRO A 68 -18.52 -2.89 -26.09
CA PRO A 68 -18.04 -2.35 -27.38
C PRO A 68 -18.64 -0.98 -27.74
N TRP A 69 -19.84 -0.65 -27.23
CA TRP A 69 -20.52 0.61 -27.58
C TRP A 69 -20.05 1.81 -26.75
N ALA A 70 -19.58 1.59 -25.52
CA ALA A 70 -19.07 2.64 -24.66
C ALA A 70 -17.80 3.29 -25.23
N VAL A 71 -16.90 2.50 -25.81
CA VAL A 71 -15.66 2.99 -26.43
C VAL A 71 -15.97 3.82 -27.68
N ALA A 72 -16.93 3.38 -28.50
CA ALA A 72 -17.36 4.11 -29.69
C ALA A 72 -18.01 5.46 -29.33
N ALA A 73 -18.84 5.51 -28.28
CA ALA A 73 -19.45 6.75 -27.81
C ALA A 73 -18.40 7.74 -27.27
N ILE A 74 -17.42 7.27 -26.49
CA ILE A 74 -16.35 8.11 -25.95
C ILE A 74 -15.45 8.64 -27.08
N ALA A 75 -15.08 7.81 -28.04
CA ALA A 75 -14.28 8.23 -29.19
C ALA A 75 -14.99 9.27 -30.05
N LEU A 76 -16.31 9.13 -30.26
CA LEU A 76 -17.11 10.09 -31.00
C LEU A 76 -17.19 11.45 -30.29
N VAL A 77 -17.40 11.45 -28.97
CA VAL A 77 -17.45 12.68 -28.16
C VAL A 77 -16.09 13.40 -28.18
N ALA A 78 -14.99 12.66 -28.04
CA ALA A 78 -13.65 13.23 -28.10
C ALA A 78 -13.32 13.85 -29.47
N LEU A 79 -13.74 13.19 -30.56
CA LEU A 79 -13.57 13.70 -31.92
C LEU A 79 -14.35 15.00 -32.16
N ILE A 80 -15.60 15.06 -31.69
CA ILE A 80 -16.45 16.25 -31.81
C ILE A 80 -15.83 17.42 -31.04
N ALA A 81 -15.36 17.20 -29.81
CA ALA A 81 -14.70 18.22 -29.00
C ALA A 81 -13.43 18.77 -29.67
N LEU A 82 -12.63 17.91 -30.29
CA LEU A 82 -11.41 18.30 -31.02
C LEU A 82 -11.74 19.20 -32.22
N VAL A 83 -12.73 18.82 -33.04
CA VAL A 83 -13.12 19.56 -34.24
C VAL A 83 -13.70 20.93 -33.88
N VAL A 84 -14.50 21.02 -32.82
CA VAL A 84 -15.00 22.29 -32.29
C VAL A 84 -13.84 23.16 -31.79
N GLY A 85 -12.92 22.60 -30.99
CA GLY A 85 -11.75 23.33 -30.50
C GLY A 85 -10.85 23.90 -31.62
N GLN A 86 -10.67 23.15 -32.72
CA GLN A 86 -9.89 23.59 -33.88
C GLN A 86 -10.59 24.67 -34.72
N ARG A 87 -11.92 24.78 -34.66
CA ARG A 87 -12.70 25.78 -35.42
C ARG A 87 -12.91 27.08 -34.65
N PHE A 88 -12.79 27.07 -33.33
CA PHE A 88 -12.98 28.25 -32.47
C PHE A 88 -11.69 28.75 -31.78
N GLY A 89 -10.59 27.98 -31.82
CA GLY A 89 -9.28 28.40 -31.30
C GLY A 89 -8.52 29.31 -32.25
N GLY A 90 -8.84 30.61 -32.25
CA GLY A 90 -8.02 31.64 -32.89
C GLY A 90 -6.62 31.72 -32.26
N ARG A 91 -5.58 31.78 -33.09
CA ARG A 91 -4.18 31.97 -32.69
C ARG A 91 -3.97 33.37 -32.08
N PRO A 92 -3.24 33.51 -30.96
CA PRO A 92 -2.55 34.76 -30.65
C PRO A 92 -1.21 34.83 -31.38
N SER A 93 -0.99 35.96 -32.04
CA SER A 93 0.29 36.43 -32.59
C SER A 93 1.03 37.30 -31.57
N GLY A 94 2.37 37.31 -31.62
CA GLY A 94 3.26 38.34 -31.06
C GLY A 94 4.39 37.75 -30.20
N THR A 95 5.58 37.40 -30.71
CA THR A 95 6.78 38.22 -31.12
C THR A 95 7.52 38.88 -29.93
N THR A 96 8.69 38.32 -29.55
CA THR A 96 10.09 38.86 -29.69
C THR A 96 10.52 39.72 -28.47
N ASP A 97 11.69 39.64 -27.84
CA ASP A 97 13.07 39.31 -28.25
C ASP A 97 13.84 38.61 -27.09
N VAL A 98 14.58 37.53 -27.34
CA VAL A 98 16.06 37.45 -27.54
C VAL A 98 16.90 37.97 -26.36
N LEU A 99 17.49 37.03 -25.60
CA LEU A 99 18.92 37.05 -25.28
C LEU A 99 19.47 35.61 -25.34
N ASP A 100 20.44 35.43 -26.23
CA ASP A 100 21.21 34.22 -26.50
C ASP A 100 22.00 33.72 -25.29
N GLY A 101 22.16 32.41 -25.20
CA GLY A 101 23.02 31.76 -24.23
C GLY A 101 22.97 30.24 -24.31
N ALA A 102 23.54 29.69 -25.38
CA ALA A 102 23.75 28.27 -25.55
C ALA A 102 24.47 27.65 -24.33
N ASN A 103 23.83 26.68 -23.66
CA ASN A 103 24.56 25.53 -23.11
C ASN A 103 23.61 24.37 -22.78
N ALA A 104 23.58 23.38 -23.67
CA ALA A 104 23.14 22.04 -23.36
C ALA A 104 24.32 21.28 -22.77
N GLN A 105 24.28 20.93 -21.48
CA GLN A 105 25.07 19.84 -20.90
C GLN A 105 24.44 19.41 -19.58
N GLY A 106 24.01 18.15 -19.53
CA GLY A 106 23.55 17.47 -18.31
C GLY A 106 24.71 17.26 -17.32
N PRO A 107 24.38 16.89 -16.07
CA PRO A 107 25.37 16.73 -15.03
C PRO A 107 26.36 15.59 -15.33
N THR A 108 27.61 16.00 -15.29
CA THR A 108 28.89 15.31 -15.44
C THR A 108 29.02 14.00 -14.65
N ALA A 109 29.39 12.92 -15.35
CA ALA A 109 30.05 11.76 -14.77
C ALA A 109 31.56 12.03 -14.66
N ILE A 110 32.13 11.71 -13.50
CA ILE A 110 33.57 11.80 -13.23
C ILE A 110 34.27 10.61 -13.90
N ALA A 111 35.45 10.88 -14.45
CA ALA A 111 36.23 10.10 -15.40
C ALA A 111 36.66 8.70 -14.96
N ALA A 112 36.76 7.80 -15.94
CA ALA A 112 37.60 6.61 -15.92
C ALA A 112 39.08 6.97 -16.15
N PRO A 113 40.00 6.03 -15.89
CA PRO A 113 40.80 5.60 -17.03
C PRO A 113 40.92 4.07 -17.18
N ASP A 114 41.31 3.74 -18.41
CA ASP A 114 41.88 2.50 -18.93
C ASP A 114 40.94 1.44 -19.51
N ALA A 115 40.83 1.55 -20.84
CA ALA A 115 40.29 0.57 -21.76
C ALA A 115 41.16 -0.68 -21.80
N ALA A 116 40.60 -1.80 -21.36
CA ALA A 116 40.96 -3.13 -21.84
C ALA A 116 39.71 -3.74 -22.49
N THR A 117 39.88 -4.15 -23.75
CA THR A 117 38.88 -4.80 -24.58
C THR A 117 38.29 -6.05 -23.91
N GLY A 118 37.04 -5.95 -23.47
CA GLY A 118 36.24 -7.07 -22.98
C GLY A 118 34.82 -6.97 -23.56
N ALA A 119 34.42 -7.99 -24.31
CA ALA A 119 33.11 -8.11 -24.92
C ALA A 119 31.96 -7.87 -23.92
N VAL A 120 30.99 -7.06 -24.31
CA VAL A 120 29.74 -6.84 -23.55
C VAL A 120 28.90 -8.13 -23.65
N PRO A 121 28.64 -8.87 -22.57
CA PRO A 121 27.68 -9.95 -22.64
C PRO A 121 26.27 -9.38 -22.71
N ALA A 122 25.43 -10.02 -23.51
CA ALA A 122 24.00 -9.74 -23.63
C ALA A 122 23.30 -9.73 -22.26
N GLY A 123 22.30 -8.84 -22.15
CA GLY A 123 21.61 -8.49 -20.91
C GLY A 123 21.08 -9.67 -20.11
N GLY A 124 21.55 -9.76 -18.86
CA GLY A 124 20.82 -10.41 -17.78
C GLY A 124 19.98 -9.36 -17.05
N MET A 125 18.70 -9.66 -16.80
CA MET A 125 17.93 -8.86 -15.84
C MET A 125 18.70 -8.78 -14.52
N PRO A 126 18.75 -7.61 -13.85
CA PRO A 126 19.36 -7.49 -12.53
C PRO A 126 18.76 -8.57 -11.62
N ARG A 127 19.60 -9.46 -11.07
CA ARG A 127 19.13 -10.41 -10.05
C ARG A 127 18.63 -9.61 -8.87
N ALA A 128 17.45 -9.97 -8.37
CA ALA A 128 16.93 -9.39 -7.14
C ALA A 128 17.97 -9.57 -6.01
N PRO A 129 18.28 -8.52 -5.23
CA PRO A 129 19.24 -8.63 -4.14
C PRO A 129 18.87 -9.75 -3.16
N ASP A 130 19.83 -10.57 -2.74
CA ASP A 130 19.61 -11.57 -1.70
C ASP A 130 19.52 -10.89 -0.34
N ILE A 131 18.31 -10.85 0.22
CA ILE A 131 18.01 -10.23 1.51
C ILE A 131 18.08 -11.21 2.69
N SER A 132 18.35 -12.50 2.43
CA SER A 132 18.31 -13.54 3.46
C SER A 132 19.43 -13.38 4.49
N GLN A 133 20.57 -12.80 4.10
CA GLN A 133 21.74 -12.58 4.95
C GLN A 133 21.69 -11.26 5.75
N LEU A 134 20.67 -10.43 5.55
CA LEU A 134 20.51 -9.18 6.30
C LEU A 134 19.92 -9.43 7.68
N THR A 135 20.30 -8.60 8.64
CA THR A 135 19.61 -8.53 9.94
C THR A 135 18.13 -8.17 9.75
N PRO A 136 17.26 -8.49 10.72
CA PRO A 136 15.85 -8.09 10.65
C PRO A 136 15.65 -6.59 10.43
N ALA A 137 16.47 -5.75 11.07
CA ALA A 137 16.41 -4.29 10.94
C ALA A 137 16.77 -3.80 9.52
N GLU A 138 17.90 -4.25 8.98
CA GLU A 138 18.33 -3.88 7.62
C GLU A 138 17.34 -4.39 6.56
N ARG A 139 16.75 -5.55 6.79
CA ARG A 139 15.71 -6.11 5.93
C ARG A 139 14.45 -5.25 5.95
N ALA A 140 14.03 -4.82 7.14
CA ALA A 140 12.88 -3.93 7.32
C ALA A 140 13.09 -2.58 6.63
N GLU A 141 14.27 -1.97 6.82
CA GLU A 141 14.63 -0.69 6.19
C GLU A 141 14.62 -0.77 4.66
N ARG A 142 15.24 -1.81 4.07
CA ARG A 142 15.21 -1.98 2.61
C ARG A 142 13.82 -2.20 2.04
N LEU A 143 12.98 -2.94 2.77
CA LEU A 143 11.60 -3.19 2.37
C LEU A 143 10.75 -1.92 2.50
N TYR A 144 10.96 -1.13 3.57
CA TYR A 144 10.35 0.18 3.76
C TYR A 144 10.67 1.12 2.61
N ASP A 145 11.95 1.27 2.30
CA ASP A 145 12.46 2.09 1.19
C ASP A 145 11.85 1.70 -0.16
N ARG A 146 11.75 0.39 -0.42
CA ARG A 146 11.10 -0.11 -1.64
C ARG A 146 9.62 0.24 -1.65
N ILE A 147 8.90 -0.03 -0.56
CA ILE A 147 7.47 0.23 -0.46
C ILE A 147 7.16 1.72 -0.66
N MET A 148 7.91 2.62 -0.02
CA MET A 148 7.69 4.06 -0.15
C MET A 148 7.94 4.53 -1.58
N ARG A 149 9.02 4.09 -2.23
CA ARG A 149 9.28 4.41 -3.64
C ARG A 149 8.17 3.92 -4.58
N GLU A 150 7.71 2.69 -4.41
CA GLU A 150 6.64 2.16 -5.26
C GLU A 150 5.29 2.85 -4.99
N ALA A 151 5.03 3.24 -3.74
CA ALA A 151 3.84 4.00 -3.37
C ALA A 151 3.84 5.40 -4.01
N GLU A 152 4.98 6.10 -3.95
CA GLU A 152 5.16 7.41 -4.60
C GLU A 152 5.01 7.32 -6.13
N ALA A 153 5.47 6.22 -6.73
CA ALA A 153 5.30 5.94 -8.15
C ALA A 153 3.87 5.49 -8.53
N GLY A 154 2.93 5.41 -7.57
CA GLY A 154 1.54 5.02 -7.80
C GLY A 154 1.35 3.52 -8.09
N LYS A 155 2.36 2.69 -7.86
CA LYS A 155 2.34 1.25 -8.17
C LYS A 155 1.81 0.43 -6.99
N ALA A 156 0.52 0.58 -6.74
CA ALA A 156 -0.14 -0.07 -5.61
C ALA A 156 -0.01 -1.62 -5.61
N ASP A 157 0.08 -2.25 -6.78
CA ASP A 157 0.26 -3.71 -6.87
C ASP A 157 1.67 -4.16 -6.44
N GLU A 158 2.71 -3.36 -6.73
CA GLU A 158 4.06 -3.62 -6.21
C GLU A 158 4.09 -3.45 -4.70
N VAL A 159 3.49 -2.37 -4.17
CA VAL A 159 3.36 -2.15 -2.71
C VAL A 159 2.77 -3.38 -2.03
N ARG A 160 1.61 -3.85 -2.50
CA ARG A 160 0.91 -5.03 -1.92
C ARG A 160 1.76 -6.29 -1.92
N THR A 161 2.63 -6.46 -2.90
CA THR A 161 3.52 -7.63 -3.01
C THR A 161 4.55 -7.64 -1.87
N PHE A 162 5.06 -6.47 -1.48
CA PHE A 162 6.10 -6.36 -0.45
C PHE A 162 5.57 -6.24 0.98
N LEU A 163 4.30 -5.81 1.17
CA LEU A 163 3.72 -5.57 2.51
C LEU A 163 3.92 -6.74 3.50
N PRO A 164 3.58 -8.01 3.19
CA PRO A 164 3.68 -9.08 4.17
C PRO A 164 5.12 -9.32 4.63
N MET A 165 6.08 -9.18 3.70
CA MET A 165 7.51 -9.34 3.99
C MET A 165 8.00 -8.22 4.91
N ALA A 166 7.55 -6.98 4.68
CA ALA A 166 7.95 -5.83 5.48
C ALA A 166 7.39 -5.92 6.91
N VAL A 167 6.09 -6.22 7.04
CA VAL A 167 5.46 -6.41 8.36
C VAL A 167 6.16 -7.51 9.14
N ALA A 168 6.42 -8.67 8.53
CA ALA A 168 7.15 -9.76 9.17
C ALA A 168 8.58 -9.34 9.59
N ALA A 169 9.26 -8.51 8.79
CA ALA A 169 10.59 -8.01 9.14
C ALA A 169 10.55 -7.13 10.41
N TYR A 170 9.57 -6.23 10.53
CA TYR A 170 9.38 -5.44 11.75
C TYR A 170 8.97 -6.30 12.96
N GLU A 171 8.14 -7.32 12.78
CA GLU A 171 7.76 -8.24 13.87
C GLU A 171 8.97 -8.97 14.46
N MET A 172 10.00 -9.26 13.66
CA MET A 172 11.23 -9.91 14.10
C MET A 172 12.19 -9.01 14.88
N ILE A 173 12.00 -7.69 14.89
CA ILE A 173 12.89 -6.73 15.58
C ILE A 173 12.52 -6.56 17.08
N ALA A 174 11.30 -6.98 17.47
CA ALA A 174 10.67 -6.58 18.73
C ALA A 174 11.58 -6.61 19.99
N PRO A 175 11.54 -5.56 20.85
CA PRO A 175 10.63 -4.41 20.80
C PRO A 175 11.05 -3.33 19.79
N LEU A 176 10.05 -2.72 19.13
CA LEU A 176 10.27 -1.61 18.18
C LEU A 176 10.52 -0.27 18.90
N THR A 177 11.45 0.51 18.35
CA THR A 177 11.65 1.93 18.71
C THR A 177 10.48 2.80 18.21
N LEU A 178 10.38 4.05 18.67
CA LEU A 178 9.35 4.99 18.18
C LEU A 178 9.47 5.29 16.69
N ASP A 179 10.71 5.37 16.21
CA ASP A 179 11.07 5.50 14.80
C ASP A 179 10.53 4.31 13.96
N GLN A 180 10.91 3.09 14.35
CA GLN A 180 10.46 1.87 13.66
C GLN A 180 8.94 1.68 13.70
N ARG A 181 8.27 2.17 14.75
CA ARG A 181 6.80 2.18 14.82
C ARG A 181 6.21 3.16 13.81
N TYR A 182 6.82 4.33 13.64
CA TYR A 182 6.39 5.28 12.62
C TYR A 182 6.52 4.65 11.23
N ASP A 183 7.65 4.02 10.94
CA ASP A 183 7.86 3.34 9.65
C ASP A 183 6.84 2.23 9.39
N LEU A 184 6.61 1.34 10.37
CA LEU A 184 5.60 0.29 10.27
C LEU A 184 4.19 0.87 10.10
N GLY A 185 3.91 2.00 10.75
CA GLY A 185 2.66 2.72 10.58
C GLY A 185 2.49 3.32 9.18
N ARG A 186 3.57 3.88 8.61
CA ARG A 186 3.61 4.38 7.23
C ARG A 186 3.43 3.25 6.21
N ILE A 187 3.99 2.07 6.47
CA ILE A 187 3.72 0.84 5.68
C ILE A 187 2.21 0.53 5.69
N GLY A 188 1.58 0.58 6.87
CA GLY A 188 0.12 0.44 6.98
C GLY A 188 -0.64 1.50 6.17
N GLU A 189 -0.22 2.77 6.24
CA GLU A 189 -0.84 3.86 5.48
C GLU A 189 -0.81 3.63 3.98
N VAL A 190 0.38 3.38 3.40
CA VAL A 190 0.52 3.18 1.95
C VAL A 190 -0.07 1.85 1.48
N GLY A 191 -0.14 0.86 2.37
CA GLY A 191 -0.80 -0.41 2.11
C GLY A 191 -2.33 -0.37 2.25
N GLY A 192 -2.89 0.73 2.75
CA GLY A 192 -4.33 0.84 3.02
C GLY A 192 -4.81 0.15 4.31
N ASP A 193 -3.88 -0.31 5.17
CA ASP A 193 -4.19 -0.88 6.47
C ASP A 193 -4.26 0.22 7.54
N THR A 194 -5.43 0.83 7.65
CA THR A 194 -5.67 1.87 8.67
C THR A 194 -5.56 1.32 10.08
N THR A 195 -5.85 0.03 10.32
CA THR A 195 -5.78 -0.56 11.66
C THR A 195 -4.33 -0.59 12.13
N LEU A 196 -3.43 -1.06 11.26
CA LEU A 196 -1.99 -1.06 11.54
C LEU A 196 -1.45 0.35 11.75
N ALA A 197 -1.74 1.28 10.83
CA ALA A 197 -1.30 2.67 10.93
C ALA A 197 -1.74 3.34 12.24
N ARG A 198 -3.03 3.18 12.59
CA ARG A 198 -3.59 3.70 13.83
C ARG A 198 -2.96 3.07 15.07
N ALA A 199 -2.79 1.75 15.08
CA ALA A 199 -2.21 1.04 16.23
C ALA A 199 -0.79 1.51 16.54
N GLN A 200 0.02 1.79 15.51
CA GLN A 200 1.36 2.35 15.72
C GLN A 200 1.32 3.80 16.19
N ALA A 201 0.46 4.65 15.61
CA ALA A 201 0.28 6.03 16.08
C ALA A 201 -0.13 6.08 17.56
N ASP A 202 -1.13 5.27 17.94
CA ASP A 202 -1.61 5.18 19.32
C ASP A 202 -0.49 4.71 20.27
N THR A 203 0.35 3.78 19.83
CA THR A 203 1.48 3.29 20.66
C THR A 203 2.55 4.36 20.86
N ILE A 204 2.91 5.09 19.80
CA ILE A 204 3.85 6.21 19.88
C ILE A 204 3.32 7.27 20.85
N LEU A 205 2.05 7.65 20.72
CA LEU A 205 1.42 8.70 21.52
C LEU A 205 1.14 8.27 22.97
N ARG A 206 0.97 6.98 23.24
CA ARG A 206 0.93 6.47 24.63
C ARG A 206 2.28 6.63 25.33
N GLN A 207 3.39 6.38 24.62
CA GLN A 207 4.72 6.51 25.19
C GLN A 207 5.17 7.97 25.30
N ARG A 208 4.85 8.79 24.29
CA ARG A 208 5.20 10.21 24.26
C ARG A 208 4.06 11.03 23.63
N PRO A 209 3.14 11.61 24.44
CA PRO A 209 1.90 12.24 23.96
C PRO A 209 2.06 13.44 23.01
N THR A 210 3.25 14.03 22.96
CA THR A 210 3.60 15.19 22.11
C THR A 210 4.45 14.79 20.90
N HIS A 211 4.70 13.51 20.68
CA HIS A 211 5.62 13.05 19.63
C HIS A 211 5.14 13.41 18.23
N LEU A 212 5.98 14.10 17.44
CA LEU A 212 5.58 14.64 16.13
C LEU A 212 5.16 13.55 15.16
N LEU A 213 5.98 12.49 15.02
CA LEU A 213 5.69 11.37 14.14
C LEU A 213 4.39 10.64 14.50
N GLY A 214 4.07 10.52 15.79
CA GLY A 214 2.83 9.92 16.26
C GLY A 214 1.61 10.78 15.92
N LEU A 215 1.71 12.10 16.07
CA LEU A 215 0.64 13.04 15.69
C LEU A 215 0.42 13.04 14.18
N ILE A 216 1.50 13.04 13.39
CA ILE A 216 1.46 12.98 11.92
C ILE A 216 0.76 11.69 11.45
N LEU A 217 1.20 10.54 11.98
CA LEU A 217 0.63 9.24 11.63
C LEU A 217 -0.83 9.11 12.09
N GLY A 218 -1.17 9.63 13.27
CA GLY A 218 -2.55 9.67 13.76
C GLY A 218 -3.48 10.50 12.86
N ALA A 219 -3.01 11.66 12.39
CA ALA A 219 -3.74 12.48 11.44
C ALA A 219 -3.97 11.75 10.10
N LYS A 220 -2.93 11.07 9.58
CA LYS A 220 -3.00 10.25 8.37
C LYS A 220 -4.00 9.11 8.52
N ALA A 221 -3.90 8.32 9.59
CA ALA A 221 -4.81 7.21 9.86
C ALA A 221 -6.29 7.68 9.97
N ALA A 222 -6.55 8.82 10.61
CA ALA A 222 -7.90 9.40 10.67
C ALA A 222 -8.43 9.78 9.27
N ARG A 223 -7.57 10.31 8.39
CA ARG A 223 -7.94 10.65 7.01
C ARG A 223 -8.23 9.44 6.13
N MET A 224 -7.51 8.34 6.32
CA MET A 224 -7.75 7.10 5.57
C MET A 224 -9.19 6.60 5.70
N VAL A 225 -9.86 6.88 6.82
CA VAL A 225 -11.27 6.52 7.08
C VAL A 225 -12.22 7.72 6.93
N GLY A 226 -11.78 8.80 6.31
CA GLY A 226 -12.61 10.00 6.05
C GLY A 226 -12.98 10.80 7.30
N ASN A 227 -12.31 10.58 8.45
CA ASN A 227 -12.58 11.30 9.68
C ASN A 227 -11.72 12.58 9.77
N GLU A 228 -12.03 13.56 8.91
CA GLU A 228 -11.31 14.84 8.88
C GLU A 228 -11.41 15.63 10.20
N PRO A 229 -12.55 15.65 10.95
CA PRO A 229 -12.59 16.30 12.25
C PRO A 229 -11.56 15.75 13.23
N HIS A 230 -11.38 14.43 13.30
CA HIS A 230 -10.37 13.81 14.16
C HIS A 230 -8.95 14.06 13.65
N ALA A 231 -8.73 14.01 12.33
CA ALA A 231 -7.45 14.37 11.73
C ALA A 231 -7.02 15.81 12.07
N ARG A 232 -7.95 16.76 12.04
CA ARG A 232 -7.70 18.16 12.44
C ARG A 232 -7.30 18.30 13.91
N GLN A 233 -7.81 17.46 14.81
CA GLN A 233 -7.37 17.49 16.21
C GLN A 233 -5.89 17.12 16.35
N PHE A 234 -5.40 16.16 15.55
CA PHE A 234 -3.97 15.84 15.47
C PHE A 234 -3.16 16.97 14.85
N ASP A 235 -3.63 17.56 13.73
CA ASP A 235 -2.95 18.68 13.07
C ASP A 235 -2.80 19.90 14.01
N VAL A 236 -3.84 20.25 14.77
CA VAL A 236 -3.78 21.35 15.76
C VAL A 236 -2.77 21.06 16.85
N ARG A 237 -2.77 19.82 17.39
CA ARG A 237 -1.77 19.40 18.39
C ARG A 237 -0.36 19.44 17.81
N LEU A 238 -0.17 18.94 16.59
CA LEU A 238 1.11 18.94 15.88
C LEU A 238 1.68 20.34 15.78
N LEU A 239 0.89 21.30 15.29
CA LEU A 239 1.31 22.71 15.18
C LEU A 239 1.66 23.31 16.55
N SER A 240 0.90 22.98 17.61
CA SER A 240 1.12 23.53 18.94
C SER A 240 2.42 23.05 19.61
N VAL A 241 2.81 21.79 19.39
CA VAL A 241 3.98 21.18 20.06
C VAL A 241 5.25 21.23 19.22
N ALA A 242 5.14 21.44 17.91
CA ALA A 242 6.26 21.40 16.97
C ALA A 242 7.46 22.29 17.35
N PRO A 243 7.32 23.55 17.79
CA PRO A 243 8.48 24.36 18.15
C PRO A 243 9.31 23.73 19.26
N LYS A 244 8.65 23.22 20.32
CA LYS A 244 9.32 22.60 21.47
C LYS A 244 9.92 21.24 21.13
N GLU A 245 9.16 20.39 20.43
CA GLU A 245 9.61 19.05 20.07
C GLU A 245 10.76 19.08 19.06
N ARG A 246 10.73 19.99 18.07
CA ARG A 246 11.83 20.15 17.11
C ARG A 246 13.12 20.65 17.77
N ALA A 247 13.02 21.47 18.82
CA ALA A 247 14.18 21.91 19.59
C ALA A 247 14.85 20.77 20.38
N ALA A 248 14.13 19.68 20.67
CA ALA A 248 14.69 18.50 21.35
C ALA A 248 15.63 17.68 20.44
N ALA A 249 15.62 17.90 19.13
CA ALA A 249 16.53 17.30 18.15
C ALA A 249 16.71 15.78 18.27
N LEU A 250 15.61 15.04 18.49
CA LEU A 250 15.64 13.58 18.53
C LEU A 250 16.17 13.03 17.20
N PRO A 251 16.99 11.96 17.20
CA PRO A 251 17.54 11.37 15.97
C PRO A 251 16.47 11.09 14.91
N GLU A 252 15.33 10.53 15.33
CA GLU A 252 14.20 10.23 14.45
C GLU A 252 13.55 11.50 13.85
N TYR A 253 13.58 12.64 14.55
CA TYR A 253 13.09 13.90 13.98
C TYR A 253 14.04 14.46 12.91
N LEU A 254 15.33 14.20 13.04
CA LEU A 254 16.31 14.58 12.02
C LEU A 254 16.18 13.69 10.79
N LEU A 255 16.01 12.38 11.00
CA LEU A 255 15.78 11.40 9.93
C LEU A 255 14.52 11.73 9.14
N HIS A 256 13.42 12.03 9.83
CA HIS A 256 12.11 12.34 9.24
C HIS A 256 11.83 13.84 9.10
N ARG A 257 12.88 14.67 8.99
CA ARG A 257 12.71 16.13 8.95
C ARG A 257 11.80 16.59 7.81
N ASN A 258 11.95 15.99 6.63
CA ASN A 258 11.16 16.33 5.46
C ASN A 258 9.67 15.99 5.67
N ASP A 259 9.39 14.81 6.22
CA ASP A 259 8.02 14.38 6.57
C ASP A 259 7.37 15.34 7.58
N ILE A 260 8.12 15.76 8.60
CA ILE A 260 7.66 16.71 9.61
C ILE A 260 7.37 18.07 8.97
N ASP A 261 8.30 18.59 8.16
CA ASP A 261 8.14 19.89 7.50
C ASP A 261 6.94 19.89 6.53
N GLN A 262 6.75 18.82 5.76
CA GLN A 262 5.58 18.65 4.89
C GLN A 262 4.28 18.56 5.68
N ALA A 263 4.25 17.79 6.78
CA ALA A 263 3.06 17.66 7.61
C ALA A 263 2.67 18.98 8.27
N LEU A 264 3.65 19.78 8.73
CA LEU A 264 3.41 21.12 9.30
C LEU A 264 2.88 22.10 8.26
N ALA A 265 3.46 22.11 7.06
CA ALA A 265 2.98 22.95 5.96
C ALA A 265 1.54 22.57 5.58
N ALA A 266 1.26 21.27 5.45
CA ALA A 266 -0.06 20.77 5.12
C ALA A 266 -1.10 21.05 6.21
N ALA A 267 -0.73 20.91 7.49
CA ALA A 267 -1.59 21.25 8.63
C ALA A 267 -1.90 22.76 8.68
N THR A 268 -0.92 23.61 8.36
CA THR A 268 -1.10 25.07 8.30
C THR A 268 -2.05 25.46 7.17
N ALA A 269 -1.91 24.84 6.00
CA ALA A 269 -2.77 25.12 4.83
C ALA A 269 -4.24 24.66 5.03
N ARG A 270 -4.49 23.76 5.98
CA ARG A 270 -5.84 23.25 6.33
C ARG A 270 -6.51 23.99 7.49
N LYS A 271 -5.82 24.96 8.09
CA LYS A 271 -6.30 25.75 9.22
C LYS A 271 -7.25 26.85 8.73
#